data_AF-A0A2V4H785-F1
#
_entry.id   AF-A0A2V4H785-F1
#
_cell.length_a   1.000
_cell.length_b   1.000
_cell.length_c   1.000
_cell.angle_alpha   90.00
_cell.angle_beta   90.00
_cell.angle_gamma   90.00
#
_symmetry.space_group_name_H-M   'P 1'
#
loop_
_entity.id
_entity.type
_entity.pdbx_description
1 polymer ?
#
loop_
_entity_poly.entity_id
_entity_poly.type
_entity_poly.pdbx_seq_one_letter_code
_entity_poly.pdbx_strand_id
1 'polypeptide(L)'
;MSRGKSYDMKKIMELYDFGLKPAEIAAKMKIASVQSLRHAIERKINDRRIDEKIQELMIERKRAKEAAERESQAEEMRRKQESEREEIERMKMPAASGIFPYVIDDRTFKMLRYVIMRIWGNRFPIDSKDMEIYVPQSIDIHYIREKLRLAGFYMRITKNKIDAKKPLKV
;
A
#
# COMPACT_ATOMS: atom_id res chain seq x y z
N MET A 1 -35.02 -15.37 56.57
CA MET A 1 -34.53 -15.20 55.18
C MET A 1 -35.62 -15.62 54.21
N SER A 2 -36.35 -14.66 53.64
CA SER A 2 -37.39 -14.95 52.64
C SER A 2 -36.72 -15.40 51.34
N ARG A 3 -36.82 -16.69 51.02
CA ARG A 3 -36.39 -17.23 49.72
C ARG A 3 -37.39 -16.73 48.67
N GLY A 4 -37.10 -15.58 48.07
CA GLY A 4 -37.84 -15.09 46.92
C GLY A 4 -37.85 -16.15 45.83
N LYS A 5 -39.03 -16.55 45.36
CA LYS A 5 -39.16 -17.42 44.19
C LYS A 5 -38.51 -16.72 43.00
N SER A 6 -37.29 -17.13 42.67
CA SER A 6 -36.62 -16.73 41.44
C SER A 6 -37.35 -17.41 40.29
N TYR A 7 -38.10 -16.64 39.51
CA TYR A 7 -38.74 -17.16 38.32
C TYR A 7 -37.70 -17.33 37.21
N ASP A 8 -37.82 -18.40 36.41
CA ASP A 8 -36.94 -18.63 35.26
C ASP A 8 -37.21 -17.58 34.17
N MET A 9 -36.38 -16.55 34.18
CA MET A 9 -36.52 -15.41 33.28
C MET A 9 -36.21 -15.78 31.82
N LYS A 10 -35.48 -16.87 31.56
CA LYS A 10 -35.24 -17.34 30.20
C LYS A 10 -36.54 -17.84 29.59
N LYS A 11 -37.24 -18.71 30.32
CA LYS A 11 -38.54 -19.27 29.92
C LYS A 11 -39.65 -18.21 29.82
N ILE A 12 -39.62 -17.19 30.68
CA ILE A 12 -40.52 -16.03 30.60
C ILE A 12 -40.30 -15.27 29.28
N MET A 13 -39.04 -14.98 28.94
CA MET A 13 -38.74 -14.27 27.69
C MET A 13 -39.07 -15.12 26.47
N GLU A 14 -38.85 -16.43 26.49
CA GLU A 14 -39.26 -17.33 25.39
C GLU A 14 -40.78 -17.27 25.13
N LEU A 15 -41.59 -17.29 26.19
CA LEU A 15 -43.05 -17.15 26.06
C LEU A 15 -43.47 -15.75 25.59
N TYR A 16 -42.76 -14.72 26.03
CA TYR A 16 -43.00 -13.35 25.60
C TYR A 16 -42.62 -13.15 24.13
N ASP A 17 -41.48 -13.70 23.70
CA ASP A 17 -40.98 -13.68 22.32
C ASP A 17 -41.92 -14.50 21.40
N PHE A 18 -42.64 -15.50 21.94
CA PHE A 18 -43.72 -16.24 21.24
C PHE A 18 -45.05 -15.46 21.14
N GLY A 19 -45.13 -14.25 21.72
CA GLY A 19 -46.27 -13.35 21.61
C GLY A 19 -47.29 -13.44 22.75
N LEU A 20 -47.02 -14.19 23.83
CA LEU A 20 -47.94 -14.24 24.98
C LEU A 20 -47.89 -12.92 25.77
N LYS A 21 -49.06 -12.47 26.22
CA LYS A 21 -49.18 -11.29 27.08
C LYS A 21 -48.68 -11.61 28.50
N PRO A 22 -48.14 -10.63 29.25
CA PRO A 22 -47.66 -10.85 30.61
C PRO A 22 -48.68 -11.50 31.56
N ALA A 23 -49.97 -11.23 31.40
CA ALA A 23 -51.02 -11.87 32.19
C ALA A 23 -51.14 -13.38 31.91
N GLU A 24 -51.01 -13.79 30.65
CA GLU A 24 -51.06 -15.19 30.21
C GLU A 24 -49.83 -15.95 30.67
N ILE A 25 -48.65 -15.30 30.60
CA ILE A 25 -47.40 -15.85 31.12
C ILE A 25 -47.47 -16.02 32.64
N ALA A 26 -48.00 -15.03 33.37
CA ALA A 26 -48.18 -15.11 34.81
C ALA A 26 -49.11 -16.26 35.21
N ALA A 27 -50.23 -16.45 34.49
CA ALA A 27 -51.13 -17.57 34.71
C ALA A 27 -50.45 -18.92 34.42
N LYS A 28 -49.76 -19.04 33.27
CA LYS A 28 -49.07 -20.27 32.84
C LYS A 28 -47.93 -20.67 33.77
N MET A 29 -47.22 -19.69 34.34
CA MET A 29 -46.09 -19.90 35.24
C MET A 29 -46.44 -19.79 36.72
N LYS A 30 -47.74 -19.62 37.06
CA LYS A 30 -48.24 -19.47 38.44
C LYS A 30 -47.52 -18.34 39.21
N ILE A 31 -47.30 -17.20 38.54
CA ILE A 31 -46.68 -16.00 39.11
C ILE A 31 -47.78 -15.11 39.71
N ALA A 32 -47.64 -14.77 40.99
CA ALA A 32 -48.69 -14.05 41.72
C ALA A 32 -48.88 -12.58 41.29
N SER A 33 -47.82 -11.92 40.82
CA SER A 33 -47.86 -10.50 40.47
C SER A 33 -47.54 -10.28 38.98
N VAL A 34 -48.58 -9.94 38.22
CA VAL A 34 -48.46 -9.56 36.79
C VAL A 34 -47.63 -8.27 36.64
N GLN A 35 -47.77 -7.33 37.58
CA GLN A 35 -47.05 -6.06 37.52
C GLN A 35 -45.55 -6.24 37.74
N SER A 36 -45.15 -7.11 38.68
CA SER A 36 -43.75 -7.46 38.89
C SER A 36 -43.16 -8.18 37.68
N LEU A 37 -43.95 -9.03 37.00
CA LEU A 37 -43.55 -9.69 35.77
C LEU A 37 -43.36 -8.70 34.62
N ARG A 38 -44.26 -7.72 34.45
CA ARG A 38 -44.11 -6.65 33.44
C ARG A 38 -42.80 -5.89 33.62
N HIS A 39 -42.51 -5.44 34.84
CA HIS A 39 -41.24 -4.75 35.12
C HIS A 39 -40.00 -5.62 34.94
N ALA A 40 -40.11 -6.93 35.14
CA ALA A 40 -39.00 -7.85 34.87
C ALA A 40 -38.75 -8.02 33.36
N ILE A 41 -39.82 -8.14 32.57
CA ILE A 41 -39.75 -8.21 31.10
C ILE A 41 -39.21 -6.89 30.53
N GLU A 42 -39.73 -5.73 30.96
CA GLU A 42 -39.27 -4.41 30.52
C GLU A 42 -37.77 -4.20 30.78
N ARG A 43 -37.29 -4.56 31.97
CA ARG A 43 -35.85 -4.50 32.29
C ARG A 43 -35.03 -5.39 31.35
N LYS A 44 -35.47 -6.64 31.14
CA LYS A 44 -34.78 -7.58 30.26
C LYS A 44 -34.72 -7.10 28.81
N ILE A 45 -35.79 -6.48 28.30
CA ILE A 45 -35.83 -5.86 26.97
C ILE A 45 -34.83 -4.70 26.90
N ASN A 46 -34.80 -3.85 27.92
CA ASN A 46 -33.87 -2.74 27.96
C ASN A 46 -32.41 -3.21 28.00
N ASP A 47 -32.10 -4.26 28.78
CA ASP A 47 -30.77 -4.87 28.82
C ASP A 47 -30.37 -5.42 27.43
N ARG A 48 -31.27 -6.16 26.75
CA ARG A 48 -31.03 -6.64 25.37
C ARG A 48 -30.72 -5.50 24.41
N ARG A 49 -31.46 -4.39 24.47
CA ARG A 49 -31.23 -3.21 23.61
C ARG A 49 -29.89 -2.55 23.88
N ILE A 50 -29.44 -2.51 25.14
CA ILE A 50 -28.14 -1.97 25.51
C ILE A 50 -27.03 -2.89 24.96
N ASP A 51 -27.17 -4.20 25.12
CA ASP A 51 -26.21 -5.18 24.60
C ASP A 51 -26.09 -5.11 23.07
N GLU A 52 -27.21 -5.03 22.35
CA GLU A 52 -27.25 -4.83 20.90
C GLU A 52 -26.51 -3.56 20.49
N LYS A 53 -26.78 -2.45 21.17
CA LYS A 53 -26.12 -1.17 20.89
C LYS A 53 -24.61 -1.20 21.16
N ILE A 54 -24.19 -1.91 22.21
CA ILE A 54 -22.77 -2.12 22.50
C ILE A 54 -22.12 -2.95 21.39
N GLN A 55 -22.78 -4.02 20.92
CA GLN A 55 -22.26 -4.83 19.82
C GLN A 55 -22.13 -4.04 18.51
N GLU A 56 -23.12 -3.22 18.17
CA GLU A 56 -23.06 -2.33 17.00
C GLU A 56 -21.86 -1.39 17.07
N LEU A 57 -21.65 -0.72 18.22
CA LEU A 57 -20.51 0.18 18.43
C LEU A 57 -19.16 -0.56 18.35
N MET A 58 -19.09 -1.81 18.83
CA MET A 58 -17.88 -2.63 18.72
C MET A 58 -17.59 -3.01 17.26
N ILE A 59 -18.61 -3.36 16.48
CA ILE A 59 -18.48 -3.68 15.05
C ILE A 59 -18.02 -2.44 14.28
N GLU A 60 -18.63 -1.29 14.53
CA GLU A 60 -18.27 -0.02 13.88
C GLU A 60 -16.82 0.36 14.18
N ARG A 61 -16.40 0.25 15.45
CA ARG A 61 -15.02 0.52 15.85
C ARG A 61 -14.02 -0.44 15.22
N LYS A 62 -14.39 -1.73 15.07
CA LYS A 62 -13.55 -2.72 14.38
C LYS A 62 -13.39 -2.38 12.90
N ARG A 63 -14.49 -2.03 12.22
CA ARG A 63 -14.47 -1.60 10.81
C ARG A 63 -13.64 -0.35 10.60
N ALA A 64 -13.76 0.65 11.49
CA ALA A 64 -12.97 1.87 11.42
C ALA A 64 -11.46 1.60 11.56
N LYS A 65 -11.07 0.69 12.46
CA LYS A 65 -9.66 0.27 12.59
C LYS A 65 -9.15 -0.45 11.34
N GLU A 66 -9.92 -1.41 10.82
CA GLU A 66 -9.55 -2.14 9.60
C GLU A 66 -9.43 -1.20 8.39
N ALA A 67 -10.29 -0.18 8.29
CA ALA A 67 -10.20 0.84 7.25
C ALA A 67 -8.92 1.69 7.39
N ALA A 68 -8.60 2.15 8.60
CA ALA A 68 -7.39 2.93 8.87
C ALA A 68 -6.10 2.13 8.59
N GLU A 69 -6.07 0.85 8.95
CA GLU A 69 -4.93 -0.04 8.65
C GLU A 69 -4.74 -0.22 7.13
N ARG A 70 -5.83 -0.42 6.38
CA ARG A 70 -5.76 -0.52 4.92
C ARG A 70 -5.29 0.77 4.26
N GLU A 71 -5.76 1.92 4.74
CA GLU A 71 -5.34 3.22 4.23
C GLU A 71 -3.84 3.45 4.49
N SER A 72 -3.37 3.13 5.70
CA SER A 72 -1.94 3.22 6.04
C SER A 72 -1.08 2.30 5.17
N GLN A 73 -1.49 1.06 4.93
CA GLN A 73 -0.78 0.13 4.04
C GLN A 73 -0.75 0.63 2.59
N ALA A 74 -1.87 1.18 2.10
CA ALA A 74 -1.94 1.76 0.77
C ALA A 74 -1.03 2.98 0.62
N GLU A 75 -0.96 3.84 1.65
CA GLU A 75 -0.05 4.98 1.67
C GLU A 75 1.42 4.55 1.72
N GLU A 76 1.78 3.54 2.50
CA GLU A 76 3.14 3.00 2.53
C GLU A 76 3.55 2.40 1.18
N MET A 77 2.64 1.66 0.52
CA MET A 77 2.88 1.17 -0.84
C MET A 77 3.03 2.30 -1.85
N ARG A 78 2.23 3.37 -1.75
CA ARG A 78 2.38 4.56 -2.61
C ARG A 78 3.73 5.22 -2.41
N ARG A 79 4.17 5.41 -1.15
CA ARG A 79 5.49 5.98 -0.84
C ARG A 79 6.63 5.11 -1.38
N LYS A 80 6.52 3.78 -1.27
CA LYS A 80 7.51 2.86 -1.86
C LYS A 80 7.53 2.98 -3.39
N GLN A 81 6.38 2.94 -4.05
CA GLN A 81 6.30 3.11 -5.50
C GLN A 81 6.79 4.48 -5.97
N GLU A 82 6.53 5.54 -5.21
CA GLU A 82 7.02 6.89 -5.51
C GLU A 82 8.54 6.96 -5.34
N SER A 83 9.10 6.37 -4.28
CA SER A 83 10.56 6.27 -4.11
C SER A 83 11.23 5.43 -5.20
N GLU A 84 10.63 4.32 -5.62
CA GLU A 84 11.12 3.50 -6.74
C GLU A 84 11.03 4.27 -8.07
N ARG A 85 9.94 5.02 -8.29
CA ARG A 85 9.80 5.91 -9.45
C ARG A 85 10.84 7.02 -9.44
N GLU A 86 11.06 7.68 -8.30
CA GLU A 86 12.10 8.68 -8.15
C GLU A 86 13.48 8.09 -8.34
N GLU A 87 13.75 6.87 -7.88
CA GLU A 87 15.03 6.19 -8.08
C GLU A 87 15.23 5.83 -9.55
N ILE A 88 14.20 5.29 -10.21
CA ILE A 88 14.20 5.03 -11.65
C ILE A 88 14.35 6.34 -12.44
N GLU A 89 13.68 7.41 -12.03
CA GLU A 89 13.81 8.74 -12.64
C GLU A 89 15.19 9.33 -12.39
N ARG A 90 15.80 9.17 -11.20
CA ARG A 90 17.20 9.58 -10.95
C ARG A 90 18.19 8.76 -11.77
N MET A 91 17.93 7.47 -11.98
CA MET A 91 18.74 6.62 -12.89
C MET A 91 18.55 7.00 -14.36
N LYS A 92 17.37 7.52 -14.73
CA LYS A 92 17.05 8.00 -16.09
C LYS A 92 17.41 9.47 -16.31
N MET A 93 17.52 10.27 -15.25
CA MET A 93 17.96 11.65 -15.30
C MET A 93 19.47 11.63 -15.55
N PRO A 94 19.95 12.24 -16.64
CA PRO A 94 21.37 12.38 -16.87
C PRO A 94 21.94 13.40 -15.87
N ALA A 95 22.24 12.96 -14.65
CA ALA A 95 23.07 13.74 -13.75
C ALA A 95 24.48 13.70 -14.33
N ALA A 96 24.82 14.77 -15.03
CA ALA A 96 26.02 14.89 -15.85
C ALA A 96 26.17 13.84 -16.97
N SER A 97 25.33 13.98 -18.00
CA SER A 97 25.61 13.44 -19.33
C SER A 97 26.95 13.98 -19.84
N GLY A 98 27.97 13.14 -19.86
CA GLY A 98 28.94 13.21 -20.94
C GLY A 98 28.23 12.79 -22.21
N ILE A 99 27.67 13.75 -22.95
CA ILE A 99 27.34 13.50 -24.35
C ILE A 99 28.66 13.18 -25.04
N PHE A 100 28.71 12.04 -25.72
CA PHE A 100 29.84 11.65 -26.56
C PHE A 100 29.49 12.06 -27.99
N PRO A 101 29.99 13.20 -28.50
CA PRO A 101 29.88 13.47 -29.92
C PRO A 101 30.82 12.51 -30.65
N TYR A 102 30.30 11.38 -31.12
CA TYR A 102 31.00 10.54 -32.07
C TYR A 102 30.63 10.98 -33.48
N VAL A 103 31.63 11.35 -34.29
CA VAL A 103 31.49 11.26 -35.75
C VAL A 103 32.05 9.88 -36.11
N ILE A 104 31.20 8.87 -35.98
CA ILE A 104 31.51 7.50 -36.42
C ILE A 104 30.43 7.06 -37.38
N ASP A 105 30.80 6.22 -38.35
CA ASP A 105 29.81 5.64 -39.24
C ASP A 105 28.88 4.67 -38.47
N ASP A 106 27.69 4.44 -39.02
CA ASP A 106 26.66 3.57 -38.44
C ASP A 106 27.16 2.16 -38.08
N ARG A 107 28.15 1.64 -38.81
CA ARG A 107 28.69 0.29 -38.58
C ARG A 107 29.53 0.27 -37.31
N THR A 108 30.38 1.28 -37.15
CA THR A 108 31.21 1.46 -35.96
C THR A 108 30.35 1.72 -34.72
N PHE A 109 29.27 2.51 -34.84
CA PHE A 109 28.32 2.73 -33.74
C PHE A 109 27.58 1.46 -33.32
N LYS A 110 27.10 0.66 -34.28
CA LYS A 110 26.47 -0.65 -33.99
C LYS A 110 27.42 -1.60 -33.28
N MET A 111 28.70 -1.63 -33.68
CA MET A 111 29.70 -2.47 -33.05
C MET A 111 30.03 -2.02 -31.62
N LEU A 112 30.14 -0.71 -31.40
CA LEU A 112 30.32 -0.12 -30.08
C LEU A 112 29.13 -0.45 -29.16
N ARG A 113 27.90 -0.29 -29.66
CA ARG A 113 26.68 -0.66 -28.95
C ARG A 113 26.68 -2.14 -28.55
N TYR A 114 27.04 -3.03 -29.46
CA TYR A 114 27.13 -4.47 -29.16
C TYR A 114 28.14 -4.76 -28.04
N VAL A 115 29.33 -4.16 -28.11
CA VAL A 115 30.37 -4.32 -27.09
C VAL A 115 29.91 -3.80 -25.73
N ILE A 116 29.26 -2.64 -25.70
CA ILE A 116 28.76 -2.05 -24.45
C ILE A 116 27.66 -2.92 -23.83
N MET A 117 26.69 -3.35 -24.64
CA MET A 117 25.64 -4.27 -24.20
C MET A 117 26.23 -5.60 -23.71
N ARG A 118 27.30 -6.10 -24.32
CA ARG A 118 27.94 -7.36 -23.92
C ARG A 118 28.69 -7.24 -22.60
N ILE A 119 29.42 -6.15 -22.38
CA ILE A 119 30.25 -5.98 -21.18
C ILE A 119 29.41 -5.52 -19.99
N TRP A 120 28.41 -4.66 -20.22
CA TRP A 120 27.68 -3.99 -19.15
C TRP A 120 26.16 -4.17 -19.19
N GLY A 121 25.62 -4.89 -20.17
CA GLY A 121 24.18 -5.13 -20.30
C GLY A 121 23.40 -3.85 -20.58
N ASN A 122 22.21 -3.74 -20.02
CA ASN A 122 21.31 -2.59 -20.18
C ASN A 122 21.66 -1.42 -19.25
N ARG A 123 22.82 -1.43 -18.59
CA ARG A 123 23.24 -0.40 -17.62
C ARG A 123 23.64 0.94 -18.26
N PHE A 124 23.82 0.95 -19.57
CA PHE A 124 24.18 2.13 -20.34
C PHE A 124 23.05 2.41 -21.33
N PRO A 125 22.25 3.48 -21.12
CA PRO A 125 21.33 3.95 -22.15
C PRO A 125 22.12 4.36 -23.40
N ILE A 126 21.62 3.99 -24.58
CA ILE A 126 22.26 4.29 -25.87
C ILE A 126 21.22 4.98 -26.75
N ASP A 127 21.46 6.25 -27.08
CA ASP A 127 20.66 6.95 -28.08
C ASP A 127 21.26 6.71 -29.47
N SER A 128 20.50 6.03 -30.32
CA SER A 128 20.95 5.71 -31.67
C SER A 128 20.68 6.82 -32.69
N LYS A 129 19.86 7.83 -32.35
CA LYS A 129 19.57 8.96 -33.24
C LYS A 129 20.70 9.98 -33.21
N ASP A 130 21.17 10.31 -32.01
CA ASP A 130 22.25 11.27 -31.79
C ASP A 130 23.62 10.60 -31.67
N MET A 131 23.66 9.27 -31.82
CA MET A 131 24.84 8.43 -31.64
C MET A 131 25.52 8.64 -30.27
N GLU A 132 24.74 8.71 -29.20
CA GLU A 132 25.24 8.97 -27.84
C GLU A 132 25.13 7.74 -26.95
N ILE A 133 26.10 7.57 -26.03
CA ILE A 133 26.07 6.54 -25.00
C ILE A 133 26.08 7.24 -23.65
N TYR A 134 25.16 6.93 -22.75
CA TYR A 134 25.11 7.56 -21.44
C TYR A 134 25.82 6.68 -20.40
N VAL A 135 26.80 7.27 -19.72
CA VAL A 135 27.55 6.62 -18.64
C VAL A 135 27.02 7.09 -17.29
N PRO A 136 26.50 6.18 -16.43
CA PRO A 136 26.11 6.52 -15.07
C PRO A 136 27.30 7.02 -14.23
N GLN A 137 27.08 8.01 -13.37
CA GLN A 137 28.12 8.58 -12.49
C GLN A 137 28.77 7.57 -11.54
N SER A 138 28.06 6.48 -11.22
CA SER A 138 28.55 5.41 -10.34
C SER A 138 29.65 4.57 -10.98
N ILE A 139 29.95 4.76 -12.27
CA ILE A 139 30.95 3.99 -12.99
C ILE A 139 32.14 4.88 -13.32
N ASP A 140 33.34 4.42 -12.93
CA ASP A 140 34.58 5.13 -13.20
C ASP A 140 34.85 5.22 -14.72
N ILE A 141 35.05 6.45 -15.19
CA ILE A 141 35.37 6.78 -16.58
C ILE A 141 36.69 6.14 -17.00
N HIS A 142 37.69 6.05 -16.11
CA HIS A 142 38.97 5.41 -16.42
C HIS A 142 38.79 3.92 -16.66
N TYR A 143 37.97 3.26 -15.85
CA TYR A 143 37.62 1.85 -16.02
C TYR A 143 36.92 1.60 -17.36
N ILE A 144 35.94 2.42 -17.74
CA ILE A 144 35.25 2.29 -19.03
C ILE A 144 36.23 2.50 -20.19
N ARG A 145 37.08 3.53 -20.11
CA ARG A 145 38.09 3.83 -21.12
C ARG A 145 39.01 2.65 -21.35
N GLU A 146 39.45 2.00 -20.28
CA GLU A 146 40.33 0.84 -20.36
C GLU A 146 39.63 -0.35 -21.02
N LYS A 147 38.38 -0.65 -20.62
CA LYS A 147 37.60 -1.75 -21.20
C LYS A 147 37.31 -1.55 -22.68
N LEU A 148 36.97 -0.33 -23.08
CA LEU A 148 36.75 -0.01 -24.49
C LEU A 148 38.05 -0.06 -25.30
N ARG A 149 39.17 0.40 -24.74
CA ARG A 149 40.50 0.23 -25.35
C ARG A 149 40.85 -1.24 -25.56
N LEU A 150 40.62 -2.09 -24.56
CA LEU A 150 40.85 -3.54 -24.67
C LEU A 150 39.94 -4.20 -25.71
N ALA A 151 38.76 -3.64 -25.94
CA ALA A 151 37.84 -4.06 -27.00
C ALA A 151 38.17 -3.45 -28.39
N GLY A 152 39.30 -2.74 -28.53
CA GLY A 152 39.76 -2.16 -29.80
C GLY A 152 39.23 -0.77 -30.11
N PHE A 153 38.51 -0.12 -29.19
CA PHE A 153 37.98 1.24 -29.37
C PHE A 153 38.93 2.27 -28.74
N TYR A 154 39.62 3.03 -29.59
CA TYR A 154 40.47 4.15 -29.17
C TYR A 154 39.67 5.45 -29.25
N MET A 155 39.23 5.98 -28.11
CA MET A 155 38.34 7.14 -28.06
C MET A 155 38.95 8.27 -27.23
N ARG A 156 38.73 9.53 -27.66
CA ARG A 156 39.06 10.73 -26.90
C ARG A 156 37.90 11.06 -25.97
N ILE A 157 38.09 10.85 -24.66
CA ILE A 157 37.07 11.15 -23.65
C ILE A 157 37.31 12.56 -23.10
N THR A 158 36.39 13.48 -23.37
CA THR A 158 36.39 14.84 -22.81
C THR A 158 35.29 14.97 -21.76
N LYS A 159 35.65 15.40 -20.54
CA LYS A 159 34.67 15.84 -19.54
C LYS A 159 34.07 17.17 -20.01
N ASN A 160 32.76 17.23 -20.27
CA ASN A 160 32.10 18.52 -20.42
C ASN A 160 31.82 19.15 -19.06
N LYS A 161 32.19 20.42 -18.91
CA LYS A 161 31.66 21.31 -17.87
C LYS A 161 30.20 21.58 -18.24
N ILE A 162 29.27 21.14 -17.41
CA ILE A 162 27.85 21.41 -17.63
C ILE A 162 27.56 22.77 -17.03
N ASP A 163 27.36 23.77 -17.89
CA ASP A 163 26.64 24.97 -17.48
C ASP A 163 25.20 24.56 -17.18
N ALA A 164 24.86 24.60 -15.90
CA ALA A 164 23.54 24.36 -15.37
C ALA A 164 22.57 25.41 -15.92
N LYS A 165 21.96 25.16 -17.09
CA LYS A 165 20.75 25.84 -17.60
C LYS A 165 20.35 25.26 -18.95
N LYS A 166 19.59 24.16 -18.94
CA LYS A 166 18.40 23.97 -19.78
C LYS A 166 17.79 22.60 -19.49
N PRO A 167 16.54 22.52 -19.03
CA PRO A 167 15.83 21.25 -18.97
C PRO A 167 15.53 20.76 -20.39
N LEU A 168 15.73 19.46 -20.62
CA LEU A 168 15.32 18.75 -21.83
C LEU A 168 13.79 18.81 -21.93
N LYS A 169 13.27 19.29 -23.08
CA LYS A 169 11.85 19.21 -23.40
C LYS A 169 11.51 17.76 -23.75
N VAL A 170 10.47 17.25 -23.09
CA VAL A 170 9.83 15.95 -23.34
C VAL A 170 9.14 15.95 -24.71
#